data_AF-A0A538K6R8-F1
#
_entry.id   AF-A0A538K6R8-F1
#
_cell.length_a   1.000
_cell.length_b   1.000
_cell.length_c   1.000
_cell.angle_alpha   90.00
_cell.angle_beta   90.00
_cell.angle_gamma   90.00
#
_symmetry.space_group_name_H-M   'P 1'
#
loop_
_entity.id
_entity.type
_entity.pdbx_description
1 polymer ?
#
loop_
_entity_poly.entity_id
_entity_poly.type
_entity_poly.pdbx_seq_one_letter_code
_entity_poly.pdbx_strand_id
1 'polypeptide(L)'
;MSRLDEFLPEYDVRERHERRVPATPELAVAAALGIPVAPDALVRRLFRVRGLPGGGSIQSALRGIGLAPLVEEPTCIVMGAAGRPWSPRSRGLTAFDQAGAGQVRIVFDITAEPAGDGQSILATETRVAAMDARSRRAFRAYWAAVGPFSSLIRRRWLAAAERALR
;
A
#
# COMPACT_ATOMS: atom_id res chain seq x y z
N MET A 1 -14.84 -6.70 -9.11
CA MET A 1 -14.44 -5.28 -9.15
C MET A 1 -13.69 -5.00 -7.86
N SER A 2 -12.57 -4.31 -7.92
CA SER A 2 -11.82 -3.95 -6.70
C SER A 2 -12.51 -2.75 -6.05
N ARG A 3 -12.53 -2.68 -4.72
CA ARG A 3 -13.01 -1.49 -3.98
C ARG A 3 -12.22 -0.23 -4.35
N LEU A 4 -11.02 -0.38 -4.92
CA LEU A 4 -10.24 0.72 -5.49
C LEU A 4 -10.91 1.40 -6.68
N ASP A 5 -11.80 0.70 -7.41
CA ASP A 5 -12.51 1.25 -8.57
C ASP A 5 -13.47 2.38 -8.16
N GLU A 6 -13.93 2.41 -6.90
CA GLU A 6 -14.81 3.46 -6.37
C GLU A 6 -14.08 4.78 -6.08
N PHE A 7 -12.79 4.70 -5.75
CA PHE A 7 -12.01 5.87 -5.36
C PHE A 7 -11.09 6.36 -6.47
N LEU A 8 -10.58 5.44 -7.29
CA LEU A 8 -9.56 5.74 -8.28
C LEU A 8 -9.67 4.75 -9.46
N PRO A 9 -10.74 4.86 -10.29
CA PRO A 9 -10.94 4.02 -11.47
C PRO A 9 -9.94 4.34 -12.59
N GLU A 10 -9.52 5.60 -12.69
CA GLU A 10 -8.49 6.06 -13.61
C GLU A 10 -7.19 6.34 -12.85
N TYR A 11 -6.09 5.73 -13.29
CA TYR A 11 -4.78 5.82 -12.64
C TYR A 11 -3.63 5.92 -13.64
N ASP A 12 -2.57 6.57 -13.22
CA ASP A 12 -1.32 6.69 -13.96
C ASP A 12 -0.34 5.54 -13.68
N VAL A 13 -0.45 4.94 -12.48
CA VAL A 13 0.40 3.85 -11.99
C VAL A 13 -0.47 2.88 -11.21
N ARG A 14 -0.21 1.59 -11.43
CA ARG A 14 -0.79 0.47 -10.69
C ARG A 14 0.31 -0.53 -10.33
N GLU A 15 0.37 -0.91 -9.05
CA GLU A 15 1.23 -1.97 -8.54
C GLU A 15 0.37 -2.97 -7.78
N ARG A 16 0.28 -4.21 -8.25
CA ARG A 16 -0.45 -5.29 -7.58
C ARG A 16 0.44 -6.48 -7.33
N HIS A 17 0.31 -7.04 -6.14
CA HIS A 17 0.94 -8.29 -5.75
C HIS A 17 -0.07 -9.15 -5.01
N GLU A 18 0.04 -10.47 -5.17
CA GLU A 18 -0.84 -11.43 -4.51
C GLU A 18 -0.07 -12.66 -4.06
N ARG A 19 -0.65 -13.37 -3.10
CA ARG A 19 -0.14 -14.61 -2.56
C ARG A 19 -1.28 -15.46 -2.01
N ARG A 20 -1.28 -16.75 -2.33
CA ARG A 20 -2.17 -17.71 -1.70
C ARG A 20 -1.72 -17.98 -0.27
N VAL A 21 -2.65 -17.97 0.68
CA VAL A 21 -2.37 -18.16 2.11
C VAL A 21 -3.34 -19.18 2.74
N PRO A 22 -2.89 -19.95 3.76
CA PRO A 22 -3.68 -21.02 4.36
C PRO A 22 -4.66 -20.50 5.44
N ALA A 23 -5.47 -19.49 5.10
CA ALA A 23 -6.42 -18.90 6.04
C ALA A 23 -7.65 -18.31 5.36
N THR A 24 -8.73 -18.12 6.11
CA THR A 24 -9.93 -17.41 5.63
C THR A 24 -9.57 -15.97 5.27
N PRO A 25 -10.33 -15.31 4.38
CA PRO A 25 -10.06 -13.93 3.99
C PRO A 25 -9.89 -12.96 5.17
N GLU A 26 -10.71 -13.08 6.20
CA GLU A 26 -10.68 -12.20 7.37
C GLU A 26 -9.39 -12.37 8.17
N LEU A 27 -8.98 -13.62 8.40
CA LEU A 27 -7.72 -13.94 9.08
C LEU A 27 -6.52 -13.50 8.25
N ALA A 28 -6.58 -13.64 6.92
CA ALA A 28 -5.51 -13.23 6.02
C ALA A 28 -5.28 -11.72 6.06
N VAL A 29 -6.34 -10.90 6.00
CA VAL A 29 -6.25 -9.45 6.10
C VAL A 29 -5.79 -9.02 7.50
N ALA A 30 -6.35 -9.62 8.56
CA ALA A 30 -5.92 -9.32 9.93
C ALA A 30 -4.43 -9.63 10.16
N ALA A 31 -3.95 -10.77 9.68
CA ALA A 31 -2.53 -11.13 9.74
C ALA A 31 -1.66 -10.15 8.95
N ALA A 32 -2.06 -9.80 7.73
CA ALA A 32 -1.35 -8.83 6.91
C ALA A 32 -1.25 -7.45 7.58
N LEU A 33 -2.31 -6.99 8.25
CA LEU A 33 -2.30 -5.73 8.98
C LEU A 33 -1.45 -5.76 10.25
N GLY A 34 -1.39 -6.92 10.92
CA GLY A 34 -0.73 -7.12 12.20
C GLY A 34 0.77 -7.39 12.14
N ILE A 35 1.30 -7.89 11.02
CA ILE A 35 2.74 -8.14 10.91
C ILE A 35 3.57 -6.85 10.96
N PRO A 36 4.85 -6.92 11.41
CA PRO A 36 5.74 -5.77 11.38
C PRO A 36 5.88 -5.18 9.98
N VAL A 37 5.84 -3.85 9.85
CA VAL A 37 6.02 -3.15 8.57
C VAL A 37 7.39 -3.44 7.92
N ALA A 38 8.39 -3.76 8.74
CA ALA A 38 9.71 -4.15 8.31
C ALA A 38 10.06 -5.58 8.78
N PRO A 39 9.46 -6.61 8.13
CA PRO A 39 9.47 -7.99 8.63
C PRO A 39 10.86 -8.66 8.56
N ASP A 40 11.79 -8.13 7.75
CA ASP A 40 13.13 -8.66 7.61
C ASP A 40 14.21 -7.56 7.48
N ALA A 41 15.48 -7.96 7.54
CA ALA A 41 16.62 -7.05 7.53
C ALA A 41 16.72 -6.23 6.24
N LEU A 42 16.28 -6.79 5.11
CA LEU A 42 16.29 -6.11 3.82
C LEU A 42 15.27 -4.98 3.80
N VAL A 43 14.03 -5.23 4.22
CA VAL A 43 13.00 -4.18 4.33
C VAL A 43 13.42 -3.11 5.33
N ARG A 44 13.97 -3.49 6.49
CA ARG A 44 14.49 -2.54 7.48
C ARG A 44 15.58 -1.63 6.90
N ARG A 45 16.48 -2.18 6.08
CA ARG A 45 17.53 -1.40 5.40
C ARG A 45 16.93 -0.43 4.38
N LEU A 46 15.99 -0.89 3.56
CA LEU A 46 15.31 -0.04 2.57
C LEU A 46 14.56 1.13 3.21
N PHE A 47 13.88 0.87 4.33
CA PHE A 47 13.18 1.91 5.09
C PHE A 47 14.16 2.93 5.65
N ARG A 48 15.27 2.48 6.24
CA ARG A 48 16.32 3.35 6.78
C ARG A 48 16.93 4.26 5.72
N VAL A 49 17.26 3.72 4.54
CA VAL A 49 17.79 4.50 3.41
C VAL A 49 16.80 5.57 2.94
N ARG A 50 15.49 5.30 3.07
CA ARG A 50 14.41 6.21 2.68
C ARG A 50 13.95 7.16 3.79
N GLY A 51 14.57 7.10 4.97
CA GLY A 51 14.14 7.88 6.13
C GLY A 51 12.72 7.51 6.64
N LEU A 52 12.25 6.31 6.33
CA LEU A 52 10.93 5.83 6.75
C LEU A 52 11.01 5.12 8.11
N PRO A 53 10.01 5.29 8.99
CA PRO A 53 9.95 4.57 10.25
C PRO A 53 9.73 3.07 10.01
N GLY A 54 10.58 2.22 10.58
CA GLY A 54 10.52 0.76 10.44
C GLY A 54 9.84 0.03 11.60
N GLY A 55 9.25 0.76 12.55
CA GLY A 55 8.58 0.22 13.74
C GLY A 55 7.08 0.06 13.55
N GLY A 56 6.47 -0.80 14.35
CA GLY A 56 5.02 -1.03 14.36
C GLY A 56 4.54 -2.02 13.30
N SER A 57 3.23 -2.25 13.30
CA SER A 57 2.54 -3.08 12.32
C SER A 57 2.37 -2.36 10.98
N ILE A 58 2.09 -3.09 9.90
CA ILE A 58 1.75 -2.51 8.60
C ILE A 58 0.64 -1.47 8.74
N GLN A 59 -0.41 -1.77 9.50
CA GLN A 59 -1.52 -0.84 9.73
C GLN A 59 -1.06 0.47 10.38
N SER A 60 -0.32 0.38 11.49
CA SER A 60 0.15 1.57 12.21
C SER A 60 1.12 2.42 11.37
N ALA A 61 1.96 1.77 10.57
CA ALA A 61 2.93 2.46 9.73
C ALA A 61 2.26 3.19 8.55
N LEU A 62 1.27 2.57 7.91
CA LEU A 62 0.50 3.19 6.83
C LEU A 62 -0.29 4.41 7.33
N ARG A 63 -0.93 4.29 8.51
CA ARG A 63 -1.57 5.44 9.19
C ARG A 63 -0.54 6.52 9.55
N GLY A 64 0.62 6.12 10.07
CA GLY A 64 1.69 7.04 10.48
C GLY A 64 2.31 7.84 9.33
N ILE A 65 2.29 7.32 8.09
CA ILE A 65 2.74 8.08 6.90
C ILE A 65 1.62 8.93 6.27
N GLY A 66 0.41 8.91 6.84
CA GLY A 66 -0.72 9.75 6.42
C GLY A 66 -1.73 9.07 5.50
N LEU A 67 -1.68 7.74 5.31
CA LEU A 67 -2.79 7.04 4.67
C LEU A 67 -3.95 6.88 5.65
N ALA A 68 -5.09 7.45 5.30
CA ALA A 68 -6.32 7.36 6.08
C ALA A 68 -7.23 6.27 5.51
N PRO A 69 -7.99 5.55 6.34
CA PRO A 69 -8.96 4.57 5.88
C PRO A 69 -10.07 5.23 5.06
N LEU A 70 -10.40 4.62 3.93
CA LEU A 70 -11.55 4.94 3.08
C LEU A 70 -12.60 3.83 3.16
N VAL A 71 -12.15 2.58 3.33
CA VAL A 71 -12.97 1.39 3.58
C VAL A 71 -12.28 0.56 4.65
N GLU A 72 -13.01 0.12 5.67
CA GLU A 72 -12.56 -0.86 6.66
C GLU A 72 -13.59 -1.97 6.77
N GLU A 73 -13.32 -3.10 6.11
CA GLU A 73 -14.11 -4.32 6.13
C GLU A 73 -13.21 -5.49 6.59
N PRO A 74 -13.77 -6.59 7.12
CA PRO A 74 -12.97 -7.72 7.60
C PRO A 74 -12.05 -8.33 6.52
N THR A 75 -12.48 -8.32 5.27
CA THR A 75 -11.77 -8.94 4.13
C THR A 75 -11.11 -7.92 3.20
N CYS A 76 -11.25 -6.62 3.50
CA CYS A 76 -10.77 -5.55 2.65
C CYS A 76 -10.55 -4.27 3.46
N ILE A 77 -9.35 -3.70 3.35
CA ILE A 77 -9.08 -2.33 3.79
C ILE A 77 -8.59 -1.52 2.60
N VAL A 78 -9.21 -0.36 2.38
CA VAL A 78 -8.73 0.63 1.41
C VAL A 78 -8.31 1.86 2.18
N MET A 79 -7.10 2.34 1.90
CA MET A 79 -6.59 3.57 2.49
C MET A 79 -6.17 4.54 1.39
N GLY A 80 -6.38 5.83 1.64
CA GLY A 80 -6.12 6.89 0.68
C GLY A 80 -5.38 8.06 1.30
N ALA A 81 -4.64 8.75 0.44
CA ALA A 81 -3.99 10.01 0.77
C ALA A 81 -3.72 10.82 -0.50
N ALA A 82 -3.30 12.08 -0.33
CA ALA A 82 -2.80 12.91 -1.40
C ALA A 82 -1.45 13.54 -1.03
N GLY A 83 -0.65 13.94 -2.02
CA GLY A 83 0.57 14.70 -1.74
C GLY A 83 1.64 14.65 -2.82
N ARG A 84 2.89 14.94 -2.42
CA ARG A 84 4.07 14.96 -3.28
C ARG A 84 5.17 14.04 -2.72
N PRO A 85 5.03 12.72 -2.82
CA PRO A 85 5.97 11.78 -2.21
C PRO A 85 7.42 11.90 -2.73
N TRP A 86 7.62 12.51 -3.90
CA TRP A 86 8.94 12.77 -4.48
C TRP A 86 9.60 14.07 -4.00
N SER A 87 8.85 14.96 -3.33
CA SER A 87 9.32 16.30 -2.99
C SER A 87 9.83 16.34 -1.55
N PRO A 88 11.10 16.68 -1.30
CA PRO A 88 11.61 16.85 0.07
C PRO A 88 10.96 18.05 0.79
N ARG A 89 10.32 18.95 0.04
CA ARG A 89 9.55 20.09 0.58
C ARG A 89 8.12 19.70 0.99
N SER A 90 7.67 18.47 0.73
CA SER A 90 6.35 18.02 1.13
C SER A 90 6.30 17.87 2.65
N ARG A 91 5.29 18.43 3.31
CA ARG A 91 5.08 18.29 4.76
C ARG A 91 4.43 16.95 5.15
N GLY A 92 4.64 15.91 4.34
CA GLY A 92 3.92 14.63 4.42
C GLY A 92 2.77 14.53 3.41
N LEU A 93 1.93 13.51 3.61
CA LEU A 93 0.69 13.29 2.87
C LEU A 93 -0.47 14.01 3.56
N THR A 94 -1.49 14.39 2.79
CA THR A 94 -2.72 15.04 3.23
C THR A 94 -3.92 14.12 2.97
N ALA A 95 -5.11 14.54 3.41
CA ALA A 95 -6.34 13.82 3.15
C ALA A 95 -6.56 13.61 1.64
N PHE A 96 -7.13 12.46 1.29
CA PHE A 96 -7.31 11.99 -0.09
C PHE A 96 -8.15 12.95 -0.96
N ASP A 97 -9.18 13.53 -0.37
CA ASP A 97 -10.12 14.47 -0.98
C ASP A 97 -9.50 15.86 -1.21
N GLN A 98 -8.49 16.25 -0.42
CA GLN A 98 -7.79 17.53 -0.49
C GLN A 98 -6.73 17.62 -1.60
N ALA A 99 -6.67 16.65 -2.51
CA ALA A 99 -5.70 16.67 -3.59
C ALA A 99 -5.88 17.90 -4.49
N GLY A 100 -4.79 18.65 -4.69
CA GLY A 100 -4.74 19.84 -5.53
C GLY A 100 -3.67 19.78 -6.61
N ALA A 101 -3.53 20.88 -7.35
CA ALA A 101 -2.57 21.01 -8.43
C ALA A 101 -1.13 20.68 -7.98
N GLY A 102 -0.45 19.89 -8.81
CA GLY A 102 0.91 19.41 -8.62
C GLY A 102 1.04 18.32 -7.56
N GLN A 103 -0.06 17.71 -7.11
CA GLN A 103 -0.06 16.53 -6.23
C GLN A 103 -0.50 15.28 -6.97
N VAL A 104 -0.41 14.13 -6.29
CA VAL A 104 -1.04 12.88 -6.68
C VAL A 104 -2.03 12.44 -5.61
N ARG A 105 -3.08 11.73 -6.01
CA ARG A 105 -3.89 10.86 -5.15
C ARG A 105 -3.30 9.47 -5.15
N ILE A 106 -3.23 8.85 -3.98
CA ILE A 106 -2.73 7.50 -3.76
C ILE A 106 -3.86 6.73 -3.06
N VAL A 107 -4.20 5.57 -3.60
CA VAL A 107 -5.03 4.58 -2.92
C VAL A 107 -4.25 3.27 -2.80
N PHE A 108 -4.38 2.62 -1.66
CA PHE A 108 -3.73 1.35 -1.36
C PHE A 108 -4.74 0.42 -0.70
N ASP A 109 -4.84 -0.81 -1.16
CA ASP A 109 -5.64 -1.84 -0.52
C ASP A 109 -4.81 -3.01 0.02
N ILE A 110 -5.41 -3.69 1.00
CA ILE A 110 -5.11 -5.06 1.35
C ILE A 110 -6.44 -5.80 1.31
N THR A 111 -6.54 -6.81 0.45
CA THR A 111 -7.77 -7.58 0.24
C THR A 111 -7.48 -9.05 0.30
N ALA A 112 -8.47 -9.85 0.70
CA ALA A 112 -8.41 -11.28 0.55
C ALA A 112 -9.71 -11.83 -0.04
N GLU A 113 -9.57 -12.76 -0.98
CA GLU A 113 -10.70 -13.45 -1.61
C GLU A 113 -10.62 -14.97 -1.34
N PRO A 114 -11.75 -15.67 -1.13
CA PRO A 114 -11.74 -17.12 -0.92
C PRO A 114 -11.07 -17.87 -2.07
N ALA A 115 -10.28 -18.89 -1.73
CA ALA A 115 -9.56 -19.72 -2.70
C ALA A 115 -9.86 -21.22 -2.60
N GLY A 116 -10.88 -21.59 -1.80
CA GLY A 116 -11.23 -22.99 -1.48
C GLY A 116 -10.45 -23.54 -0.29
N ASP A 117 -10.98 -24.59 0.34
CA ASP A 117 -10.33 -25.35 1.43
C ASP A 117 -9.84 -24.50 2.61
N GLY A 118 -10.62 -23.47 2.98
CA GLY A 118 -10.24 -22.54 4.05
C GLY A 118 -9.05 -21.63 3.73
N GLN A 119 -8.63 -21.57 2.47
CA GLN A 119 -7.54 -20.73 1.97
C GLN A 119 -8.09 -19.46 1.31
N SER A 120 -7.22 -18.48 1.11
CA SER A 120 -7.54 -17.23 0.41
C SER A 120 -6.39 -16.74 -0.46
N ILE A 121 -6.72 -15.89 -1.44
CA ILE A 121 -5.76 -15.09 -2.18
C ILE A 121 -5.66 -13.73 -1.50
N LEU A 122 -4.57 -13.51 -0.75
CA LEU A 122 -4.25 -12.23 -0.14
C LEU A 122 -3.54 -11.36 -1.18
N ALA A 123 -4.03 -10.14 -1.38
CA ALA A 123 -3.48 -9.20 -2.35
C ALA A 123 -3.25 -7.83 -1.72
N THR A 124 -2.32 -7.10 -2.34
CA THR A 124 -2.15 -5.67 -2.13
C THR A 124 -2.10 -4.97 -3.47
N GLU A 125 -2.84 -3.90 -3.64
CA GLU A 125 -2.83 -3.06 -4.82
C GLU A 125 -2.64 -1.59 -4.44
N THR A 126 -1.71 -0.91 -5.11
CA THR A 126 -1.52 0.54 -5.01
C THR A 126 -1.87 1.16 -6.35
N ARG A 127 -2.75 2.18 -6.36
CA ARG A 127 -3.01 3.02 -7.52
C ARG A 127 -2.69 4.46 -7.22
N VAL A 128 -2.18 5.16 -8.24
CA VAL A 128 -1.84 6.59 -8.14
C VAL A 128 -2.38 7.33 -9.36
N ALA A 129 -3.10 8.43 -9.12
CA ALA A 129 -3.50 9.39 -10.15
C ALA A 129 -2.85 10.75 -9.88
N ALA A 130 -2.28 11.35 -10.92
CA ALA A 130 -1.76 12.71 -10.86
C ALA A 130 -2.84 13.75 -11.14
N MET A 131 -2.81 14.84 -10.37
CA MET A 131 -3.78 15.93 -10.51
C MET A 131 -3.47 16.87 -11.69
N ASP A 132 -2.26 16.80 -12.26
CA ASP A 132 -1.90 17.48 -13.51
C ASP A 132 -0.73 16.81 -14.22
N ALA A 133 -0.41 17.30 -15.43
CA ALA A 133 0.68 16.76 -16.24
C ALA A 133 2.07 16.92 -15.59
N ARG A 134 2.26 17.93 -14.72
CA ARG A 134 3.53 18.16 -14.03
C ARG A 134 3.73 17.12 -12.92
N SER A 135 2.73 16.89 -12.08
CA SER A 135 2.80 15.84 -11.06
C SER A 135 2.85 14.45 -11.67
N ARG A 136 2.20 14.23 -12.82
CA ARG A 136 2.32 12.96 -13.57
C ARG A 136 3.76 12.65 -13.94
N ARG A 137 4.47 13.60 -14.57
CA ARG A 137 5.88 13.42 -14.95
C ARG A 137 6.78 13.23 -13.73
N ALA A 138 6.59 14.06 -12.70
CA ALA A 138 7.39 13.97 -11.49
C ALA A 138 7.19 12.65 -10.75
N PHE A 139 5.94 12.19 -10.62
CA PHE A 139 5.63 10.92 -9.98
C PHE A 139 6.16 9.74 -10.78
N ARG A 140 6.05 9.74 -12.11
CA ARG A 140 6.61 8.66 -12.94
C ARG A 140 8.14 8.56 -12.81
N ALA A 141 8.85 9.68 -12.81
CA ALA A 141 10.30 9.68 -12.60
C ALA A 141 10.69 9.14 -11.21
N TYR A 142 9.98 9.60 -10.17
CA TYR A 142 10.13 9.07 -8.81
C TYR A 142 9.82 7.57 -8.73
N TRP A 143 8.74 7.13 -9.37
CA TRP A 143 8.29 5.75 -9.37
C TRP A 143 9.23 4.83 -10.13
N ALA A 144 9.91 5.30 -11.19
CA ALA A 144 10.93 4.51 -11.86
C ALA A 144 12.09 4.14 -10.92
N ALA A 145 12.47 5.04 -10.01
CA ALA A 145 13.51 4.77 -9.02
C ALA A 145 12.99 3.98 -7.80
N VAL A 146 11.76 4.26 -7.34
CA VAL A 146 11.22 3.72 -6.08
C VAL A 146 10.39 2.46 -6.25
N GLY A 147 9.69 2.33 -7.38
CA GLY A 147 8.75 1.26 -7.69
C GLY A 147 9.34 -0.14 -7.49
N PRO A 148 10.54 -0.46 -8.02
CA PRO A 148 11.15 -1.78 -7.80
C PRO A 148 11.31 -2.16 -6.32
N PHE A 149 11.66 -1.18 -5.47
CA PHE A 149 11.78 -1.37 -4.02
C PHE A 149 10.41 -1.49 -3.35
N SER A 150 9.43 -0.67 -3.75
CA SER A 150 8.03 -0.80 -3.31
C SER A 150 7.53 -2.21 -3.58
N SER A 151 7.65 -2.66 -4.82
CA SER A 151 7.26 -3.97 -5.30
C SER A 151 7.90 -5.11 -4.49
N LEU A 152 9.20 -4.99 -4.19
CA LEU A 152 9.89 -5.93 -3.32
C LEU A 152 9.27 -5.95 -1.91
N ILE A 153 9.09 -4.78 -1.29
CA ILE A 153 8.50 -4.65 0.06
C ILE A 153 7.12 -5.30 0.11
N ARG A 154 6.24 -5.04 -0.87
CA ARG A 154 4.91 -5.65 -0.96
C ARG A 154 4.96 -7.18 -1.01
N ARG A 155 5.86 -7.75 -1.83
CA ARG A 155 6.07 -9.21 -1.86
C ARG A 155 6.55 -9.76 -0.52
N ARG A 156 7.42 -9.03 0.20
CA ARG A 156 7.93 -9.47 1.51
C ARG A 156 6.87 -9.38 2.60
N TRP A 157 5.97 -8.39 2.53
CA TRP A 157 4.79 -8.30 3.39
C TRP A 157 3.87 -9.50 3.20
N LEU A 158 3.49 -9.81 1.96
CA LEU A 158 2.66 -10.97 1.65
C LEU A 158 3.29 -12.29 2.11
N ALA A 159 4.60 -12.47 1.89
CA ALA A 159 5.32 -13.64 2.38
C ALA A 159 5.42 -13.71 3.91
N ALA A 160 5.51 -12.58 4.59
CA ALA A 160 5.51 -12.54 6.06
C ALA A 160 4.12 -12.83 6.62
N ALA A 161 3.05 -12.34 6.00
CA ALA A 161 1.67 -12.63 6.38
C ALA A 161 1.38 -14.13 6.22
N GLU A 162 1.78 -14.74 5.09
CA GLU A 162 1.65 -16.19 4.91
C GLU A 162 2.38 -16.97 6.02
N ARG A 163 3.61 -16.58 6.38
CA ARG A 163 4.35 -17.25 7.45
C ARG A 163 3.70 -17.11 8.82
N ALA A 164 2.99 -16.02 9.07
CA ALA A 164 2.27 -15.80 10.34
C ALA A 164 0.96 -16.60 10.43
N LEU A 165 0.49 -17.16 9.31
CA LEU A 165 -0.73 -17.96 9.20
C LEU A 165 -0.45 -19.47 9.20
N ARG A 166 0.81 -19.89 9.33
CA ARG A 166 1.23 -21.28 9.44
C ARG A 166 1.52 -21.62 10.90
#